data_AF-A0A8X7P1A7-F1
#
_entry.id   AF-A0A8X7P1A7-F1
#
_cell.length_a   1.000
_cell.length_b   1.000
_cell.length_c   1.000
_cell.angle_alpha   90.00
_cell.angle_beta   90.00
_cell.angle_gamma   90.00
#
_symmetry.space_group_name_H-M   'P 1'
#
loop_
_entity.id
_entity.type
_entity.pdbx_description
1 polymer ?
#
loop_
_entity_poly.entity_id
_entity_poly.type
_entity_poly.pdbx_seq_one_letter_code
_entity_poly.pdbx_strand_id
1 'polypeptide(L)'
;MQLVGTWGQLLFPKPWKEFRLWYDEHKSNGKKPFLDGMVTNGWYKKLGERIWTPWFIKFIHSRGYFNIYTNFQNERALSVSHRDAGVNYGKTAGPDSQLLNRSSIGSDFLKLQPLSSLKWYDYCFSEVVPGRAVRNLNELGTVLPSVQRGTIVL
;
A
#
# COMPACT_ATOMS: atom_id res chain seq x y z
N MET A 1 5.52 5.24 1.03
CA MET A 1 4.71 4.47 2.01
C MET A 1 4.59 3.02 1.56
N GLN A 2 4.64 2.04 2.46
CA GLN A 2 4.61 0.60 2.10
C GLN A 2 3.19 0.02 1.91
N LEU A 3 2.14 0.80 2.18
CA LEU A 3 0.77 0.40 1.92
C LEU A 3 0.32 0.86 0.52
N VAL A 4 -0.54 0.05 -0.10
CA VAL A 4 -1.12 0.28 -1.43
C VAL A 4 -2.61 0.54 -1.40
N GLY A 5 -3.05 1.47 -2.25
CA GLY A 5 -4.45 1.57 -2.61
C GLY A 5 -4.85 0.37 -3.46
N THR A 6 -5.82 -0.42 -3.03
CA THR A 6 -6.29 -1.58 -3.82
C THR A 6 -7.41 -1.22 -4.80
N TRP A 7 -7.74 0.07 -4.87
CA TRP A 7 -8.77 0.67 -5.71
C TRP A 7 -8.14 1.85 -6.44
N GLY A 8 -8.35 1.95 -7.76
CA GLY A 8 -7.87 3.08 -8.57
C GLY A 8 -6.38 3.14 -8.87
N GLN A 9 -5.55 2.26 -8.29
CA GLN A 9 -4.15 2.11 -8.70
C GLN A 9 -4.06 1.36 -10.03
N LEU A 10 -3.28 1.89 -10.97
CA LEU A 10 -3.03 1.27 -12.26
C LEU A 10 -2.20 -0.01 -12.04
N LEU A 11 -2.88 -1.13 -11.89
CA LEU A 11 -2.23 -2.43 -11.77
C LEU A 11 -1.68 -2.80 -13.14
N PHE A 12 -0.38 -2.57 -13.33
CA PHE A 12 0.28 -3.04 -14.54
C PHE A 12 0.09 -4.56 -14.69
N PRO A 13 -0.13 -5.08 -15.91
CA PRO A 13 -0.42 -6.50 -16.11
C PRO A 13 0.61 -7.45 -15.50
N LYS A 14 1.90 -7.07 -15.51
CA LYS A 14 3.00 -7.88 -14.97
C LYS A 14 2.91 -8.04 -13.43
N PRO A 15 2.91 -6.98 -12.61
CA PRO A 15 2.68 -7.08 -11.16
C PRO A 15 1.40 -7.82 -10.78
N TRP A 16 0.33 -7.67 -11.57
CA TRP A 16 -0.92 -8.40 -11.31
C TRP A 16 -0.75 -9.92 -11.52
N LYS A 17 -0.09 -10.32 -12.61
CA LYS A 17 0.23 -11.72 -12.87
C LYS A 17 1.11 -12.32 -11.77
N GLU A 18 2.12 -11.57 -11.33
CA GLU A 18 3.00 -11.98 -10.22
C GLU A 18 2.22 -12.16 -8.91
N PHE A 19 1.30 -11.23 -8.60
CA PHE A 19 0.42 -11.36 -7.45
C PHE A 19 -0.46 -12.60 -7.54
N ARG A 20 -1.07 -12.87 -8.69
CA ARG A 20 -1.95 -14.04 -8.87
C ARG A 20 -1.23 -15.35 -8.62
N LEU A 21 -0.03 -15.52 -9.18
CA LEU A 21 0.80 -16.70 -8.95
C LEU A 21 1.20 -16.83 -7.47
N TRP A 22 1.68 -15.74 -6.87
CA TRP A 22 2.07 -15.71 -5.46
C TRP A 22 0.90 -16.03 -4.52
N TYR A 23 -0.29 -15.50 -4.82
CA TYR A 23 -1.51 -15.75 -4.06
C TYR A 23 -1.89 -17.24 -4.09
N ASP A 24 -1.91 -17.86 -5.27
CA ASP A 24 -2.34 -19.26 -5.41
C ASP A 24 -1.37 -20.22 -4.69
N GLU A 25 -0.07 -19.97 -4.81
CA GLU A 25 0.98 -20.70 -4.09
C GLU A 25 0.84 -20.54 -2.56
N HIS A 26 0.71 -19.31 -2.06
CA HIS A 26 0.66 -19.09 -0.61
C HIS A 26 -0.63 -19.63 0.01
N LYS A 27 -1.74 -19.50 -0.70
CA LYS A 27 -3.03 -20.02 -0.28
C LYS A 27 -3.04 -21.54 -0.23
N SER A 28 -2.52 -22.22 -1.25
CA SER A 28 -2.41 -23.69 -1.25
C SER A 28 -1.52 -24.22 -0.13
N ASN A 29 -0.49 -23.45 0.24
CA ASN A 29 0.38 -23.72 1.40
C ASN A 29 -0.25 -23.35 2.77
N GLY A 30 -1.55 -23.08 2.83
CA GLY A 30 -2.28 -22.78 4.07
C GLY A 30 -1.91 -21.45 4.72
N LYS A 31 -1.17 -20.57 4.03
CA LYS A 31 -0.80 -19.25 4.57
C LYS A 31 -2.04 -18.36 4.67
N LYS A 32 -1.94 -17.33 5.51
CA LYS A 32 -2.98 -16.31 5.69
C LYS A 32 -2.42 -14.91 5.40
N PRO A 33 -3.25 -13.97 4.92
CA PRO A 33 -2.80 -12.65 4.49
C PRO A 33 -2.62 -11.65 5.64
N PHE A 34 -2.35 -12.14 6.86
CA PHE A 34 -2.21 -11.27 8.01
C PHE A 34 -0.88 -10.53 8.01
N LEU A 35 -0.95 -9.24 8.33
CA LEU A 35 0.15 -8.33 8.66
C LEU A 35 -0.20 -7.64 9.99
N ASP A 36 0.75 -7.53 10.90
CA ASP A 36 0.42 -7.06 12.25
C ASP A 36 -0.04 -5.61 12.28
N GLY A 37 -1.02 -5.30 13.14
CA GLY A 37 -1.59 -3.95 13.24
C GLY A 37 -2.56 -3.57 12.11
N MET A 38 -2.66 -4.37 11.04
CA MET A 38 -3.51 -4.02 9.90
C MET A 38 -5.00 -4.23 10.16
N VAL A 39 -5.79 -3.18 9.90
CA VAL A 39 -7.28 -3.23 9.92
C VAL A 39 -7.84 -4.30 8.98
N THR A 40 -7.13 -4.58 7.89
CA THR A 40 -7.51 -5.59 6.89
C THR A 40 -7.50 -7.01 7.45
N ASN A 41 -6.83 -7.26 8.58
CA ASN A 41 -6.94 -8.53 9.31
C ASN A 41 -8.36 -8.75 9.83
N GLY A 42 -8.99 -7.70 10.37
CA GLY A 42 -10.38 -7.75 10.83
C GLY A 42 -11.34 -8.01 9.67
N TRP A 43 -11.10 -7.37 8.53
CA TRP A 43 -11.90 -7.60 7.31
C TRP A 43 -11.78 -9.04 6.84
N TYR A 44 -10.57 -9.61 6.82
CA TYR A 44 -10.36 -11.00 6.41
C TYR A 44 -10.95 -12.00 7.41
N LYS A 45 -10.88 -11.73 8.72
CA LYS A 45 -11.57 -12.56 9.73
C LYS A 45 -13.08 -12.60 9.50
N LYS A 46 -13.69 -11.50 9.04
CA LYS A 46 -15.13 -11.39 8.78
C LYS A 46 -15.55 -11.96 7.42
N LEU A 47 -14.79 -11.68 6.36
CA LEU A 47 -15.17 -11.95 4.97
C LEU A 47 -14.44 -13.16 4.37
N GLY A 48 -13.36 -13.60 4.99
CA GLY A 48 -12.54 -14.72 4.55
C GLY A 48 -12.02 -14.54 3.12
N GLU A 49 -12.13 -15.61 2.34
CA GLU A 49 -11.66 -15.68 0.95
C GLU A 49 -12.47 -14.86 -0.04
N ARG A 50 -13.54 -14.18 0.40
CA ARG A 50 -14.34 -13.29 -0.44
C ARG A 50 -13.63 -11.97 -0.76
N ILE A 51 -12.53 -11.68 -0.07
CA ILE A 51 -11.72 -10.47 -0.29
C ILE A 51 -10.26 -10.81 -0.61
N TRP A 52 -9.71 -10.10 -1.58
CA TRP A 52 -8.33 -10.27 -2.02
C TRP A 52 -7.41 -9.13 -1.54
N THR A 53 -7.98 -8.00 -1.10
CA THR A 53 -7.24 -6.82 -0.60
C THR A 53 -6.15 -7.14 0.44
N PRO A 54 -6.42 -7.92 1.51
CA PRO A 54 -5.38 -8.23 2.51
C PRO A 54 -4.21 -9.03 1.89
N TRP A 55 -4.52 -9.93 0.96
CA TRP A 55 -3.50 -10.71 0.25
C TRP A 55 -2.61 -9.84 -0.61
N PHE A 56 -3.21 -8.88 -1.33
CA PHE A 56 -2.45 -7.97 -2.16
C PHE A 56 -1.54 -7.07 -1.33
N ILE A 57 -2.03 -6.51 -0.22
CA ILE A 57 -1.18 -5.72 0.68
C ILE A 57 0.00 -6.55 1.19
N LYS A 58 -0.23 -7.82 1.57
CA LYS A 58 0.86 -8.71 1.98
C LYS A 58 1.86 -9.01 0.87
N PHE A 59 1.40 -9.17 -0.37
CA PHE A 59 2.26 -9.34 -1.54
C PHE A 59 3.15 -8.11 -1.78
N ILE A 60 2.57 -6.92 -1.74
CA ILE A 60 3.30 -5.66 -1.93
C ILE A 60 4.36 -5.50 -0.84
N HIS A 61 3.98 -5.77 0.40
CA HIS A 61 4.89 -5.76 1.54
C HIS A 61 6.06 -6.76 1.34
N SER A 62 5.79 -7.98 0.90
CA SER A 62 6.84 -8.99 0.67
C SER A 62 7.76 -8.68 -0.51
N ARG A 63 7.31 -7.87 -1.48
CA ARG A 63 8.13 -7.39 -2.60
C ARG A 63 8.84 -6.07 -2.33
N GLY A 64 8.62 -5.45 -1.17
CA GLY A 64 9.21 -4.15 -0.84
C GLY A 64 8.72 -3.03 -1.76
N TYR A 65 7.50 -3.12 -2.29
CA TYR A 65 6.92 -2.08 -3.13
C TYR A 65 6.46 -0.89 -2.27
N PHE A 66 6.58 0.31 -2.85
CA PHE A 66 6.18 1.55 -2.21
C PHE A 66 5.22 2.33 -3.10
N ASN A 67 4.34 3.08 -2.47
CA ASN A 67 3.59 4.13 -3.13
C ASN A 67 4.08 5.50 -2.78
N ILE A 68 4.02 6.34 -3.82
CA ILE A 68 4.09 7.79 -3.73
C ILE A 68 2.63 8.26 -3.64
N TYR A 69 2.28 8.80 -2.48
CA TYR A 69 0.97 9.43 -2.30
C TYR A 69 1.06 10.85 -2.80
N THR A 70 0.18 11.19 -3.74
CA THR A 70 0.05 12.56 -4.21
C THR A 70 -0.70 13.37 -3.15
N ASN A 71 -0.14 14.52 -2.77
CA ASN A 71 -0.80 15.49 -1.91
C ASN A 71 -1.08 16.77 -2.70
N PHE A 72 -1.98 16.67 -3.68
CA PHE A 72 -2.38 17.85 -4.46
C PHE A 72 -3.28 18.76 -3.61
N GLN A 73 -3.24 20.06 -3.89
CA GLN A 73 -4.09 21.04 -3.22
C GLN A 73 -5.57 20.63 -3.31
N ASN A 74 -6.30 20.85 -2.21
CA ASN A 74 -7.71 20.50 -2.08
C ASN A 74 -7.98 18.99 -2.28
N GLU A 75 -7.02 18.15 -1.88
CA GLU A 75 -7.14 16.69 -1.89
C GLU A 75 -7.49 16.10 -3.27
N ARG A 76 -7.13 16.82 -4.35
CA ARG A 76 -7.38 16.38 -5.72
C ARG A 76 -6.56 15.13 -6.06
N ALA A 77 -6.99 14.41 -7.09
CA ALA A 77 -6.30 13.22 -7.57
C ALA A 77 -6.16 13.20 -9.10
N LEU A 78 -5.16 12.47 -9.57
CA LEU A 78 -4.96 12.20 -11.00
C LEU A 78 -5.92 11.14 -11.56
N SER A 79 -6.50 10.32 -10.67
CA SER A 79 -7.48 9.30 -10.97
C SER A 79 -8.49 9.27 -9.83
N VAL A 80 -9.77 9.24 -10.15
CA VAL A 80 -10.87 9.22 -9.17
C VAL A 80 -11.81 8.07 -9.51
N SER A 81 -12.29 7.38 -8.48
CA SER A 81 -13.24 6.28 -8.65
C SER A 81 -14.65 6.79 -8.41
N HIS A 82 -15.56 6.47 -9.33
CA HIS A 82 -16.99 6.72 -9.12
C HIS A 82 -17.59 5.62 -8.25
N ARG A 83 -18.29 6.03 -7.20
CA ARG A 83 -18.90 5.14 -6.21
C ARG A 83 -20.37 4.93 -6.58
N ASP A 84 -20.59 4.21 -7.67
CA ASP A 84 -21.93 3.89 -8.14
C ASP A 84 -22.58 2.80 -7.29
N ALA A 85 -23.91 2.78 -7.26
CA ALA A 85 -24.66 1.73 -6.57
C ALA A 85 -24.30 0.34 -7.13
N GLY A 86 -24.05 -0.62 -6.25
CA GLY A 86 -23.66 -1.98 -6.62
C GLY A 86 -23.10 -2.78 -5.44
N VAL A 87 -22.19 -3.70 -5.74
CA VAL A 87 -21.66 -4.68 -4.76
C VAL A 87 -21.01 -4.02 -3.54
N ASN A 88 -20.44 -2.82 -3.71
CA ASN A 88 -19.68 -2.12 -2.68
C ASN A 88 -20.39 -0.90 -2.08
N TYR A 89 -21.41 -0.36 -2.75
CA TYR A 89 -22.17 0.80 -2.31
C TYR A 89 -23.67 0.57 -2.50
N GLY A 90 -24.47 0.73 -1.44
CA GLY A 90 -25.93 0.60 -1.54
C GLY A 90 -26.63 1.74 -2.29
N LYS A 91 -25.89 2.82 -2.60
CA LYS A 91 -26.37 4.00 -3.33
C LYS A 91 -25.21 4.65 -4.10
N THR A 92 -25.54 5.35 -5.18
CA THR A 92 -24.56 6.17 -5.90
C THR A 92 -24.15 7.36 -5.03
N ALA A 93 -22.85 7.54 -4.85
CA ALA A 93 -22.24 8.61 -4.05
C ALA A 93 -21.31 9.52 -4.88
N GLY A 94 -21.24 9.31 -6.20
CA GLY A 94 -20.38 10.09 -7.10
C GLY A 94 -18.89 9.80 -6.87
N PRO A 95 -18.00 10.70 -7.31
CA PRO A 95 -16.56 10.48 -7.19
C PRO A 95 -16.10 10.46 -5.71
N ASP A 96 -14.99 9.77 -5.47
CA ASP A 96 -14.33 9.70 -4.15
C ASP A 96 -13.43 10.91 -3.85
N SER A 97 -12.99 11.62 -4.89
CA SER A 97 -12.19 12.85 -4.82
C SER A 97 -12.46 13.74 -6.04
N GLN A 98 -11.87 14.93 -6.08
CA GLN A 98 -11.92 15.83 -7.24
C GLN A 98 -10.77 15.52 -8.20
N LEU A 99 -11.08 15.37 -9.49
CA LEU A 99 -10.07 15.17 -10.52
C LEU A 99 -9.25 16.45 -10.72
N LEU A 100 -7.94 16.30 -10.87
CA LEU A 100 -7.06 17.40 -11.20
C LEU A 100 -7.36 17.94 -12.60
N ASN A 101 -7.60 19.25 -12.72
CA ASN A 101 -7.83 19.91 -14.01
C ASN A 101 -6.50 20.29 -14.67
N ARG A 102 -6.45 20.26 -16.01
CA ARG A 102 -5.31 20.71 -16.83
C ARG A 102 -4.87 22.14 -16.51
N SER A 103 -5.80 23.03 -16.17
CA SER A 103 -5.49 24.41 -15.75
C SER A 103 -4.72 24.49 -14.43
N SER A 104 -4.72 23.42 -13.62
CA SER A 104 -4.01 23.31 -12.34
C SER A 104 -2.62 22.67 -12.50
N ILE A 105 -2.28 22.18 -13.70
CA ILE A 105 -0.99 21.56 -14.03
C ILE A 105 -0.06 22.68 -14.51
N GLY A 106 0.66 23.32 -13.58
CA GLY A 106 1.73 24.26 -13.92
C GLY A 106 2.97 23.56 -14.48
N SER A 107 3.96 24.34 -14.96
CA SER A 107 5.25 23.82 -15.44
C SER A 107 5.99 22.95 -14.41
N ASP A 108 5.68 23.15 -13.13
CA ASP A 108 6.36 22.53 -12.01
C ASP A 108 5.61 21.31 -11.45
N PHE A 109 4.52 20.89 -12.10
CA PHE A 109 3.63 19.85 -11.62
C PHE A 109 4.33 18.49 -11.36
N LEU A 110 5.34 18.15 -12.14
CA LEU A 110 6.12 16.92 -12.01
C LEU A 110 7.51 17.15 -11.38
N LYS A 111 7.76 18.31 -10.77
CA LYS A 111 8.99 18.53 -9.99
C LYS A 111 8.91 17.73 -8.68
N LEU A 112 9.23 16.45 -8.79
CA LEU A 112 9.31 15.55 -7.63
C LEU A 112 10.55 15.92 -6.80
N GLN A 113 10.35 15.98 -5.49
CA GLN A 113 11.44 16.13 -4.54
C GLN A 113 12.32 14.88 -4.53
N PRO A 114 13.63 14.99 -4.25
CA PRO A 114 14.49 13.82 -4.06
C PRO A 114 13.94 12.87 -3.00
N LEU A 115 14.08 11.55 -3.20
CA LEU A 115 13.60 10.55 -2.24
C LEU A 115 14.16 10.75 -0.82
N SER A 116 15.36 11.31 -0.69
CA SER A 116 16.01 11.63 0.59
C SER A 116 15.28 12.70 1.40
N SER A 117 14.52 13.56 0.74
CA SER A 117 13.70 14.62 1.38
C SER A 117 12.26 14.21 1.63
N LEU A 118 11.82 13.08 1.09
CA LEU A 118 10.46 12.60 1.29
C LEU A 118 10.35 11.93 2.66
N LYS A 119 9.20 12.11 3.32
CA LYS A 119 8.84 11.32 4.49
C LYS A 119 8.52 9.89 4.09
N TRP A 120 8.98 8.94 4.89
CA TRP A 120 8.72 7.53 4.66
C TRP A 120 7.75 7.01 5.70
N TYR A 121 6.92 6.06 5.27
CA TYR A 121 5.90 5.47 6.12
C TYR A 121 5.86 3.97 5.89
N ASP A 122 5.70 3.21 6.98
CA ASP A 122 5.46 1.77 6.92
C ASP A 122 4.03 1.45 6.44
N TYR A 123 3.66 0.18 6.46
CA TYR A 123 2.33 -0.29 6.03
C TYR A 123 1.22 0.06 7.05
N CYS A 124 1.58 0.43 8.27
CA CYS A 124 0.69 0.92 9.33
C CYS A 124 0.62 2.45 9.38
N PHE A 125 1.14 3.16 8.37
CA PHE A 125 1.18 4.63 8.33
C PHE A 125 2.07 5.29 9.41
N SER A 126 2.97 4.54 10.05
CA SER A 126 3.94 5.12 10.99
C SER A 126 5.13 5.71 10.23
N GLU A 127 5.56 6.92 10.57
CA GLU A 127 6.72 7.57 9.93
C GLU A 127 8.00 6.78 10.25
N VAL A 128 8.82 6.50 9.24
CA VAL A 128 10.07 5.74 9.34
C VAL A 128 11.22 6.51 8.72
N VAL A 129 12.45 6.25 9.17
CA VAL A 129 13.67 6.85 8.61
C VAL A 129 14.41 5.79 7.78
N PRO A 130 14.53 5.97 6.45
CA PRO A 130 15.29 5.05 5.61
C PRO A 130 16.77 5.08 5.97
N GLY A 131 17.44 3.93 5.89
CA GLY A 131 18.89 3.89 6.00
C GLY A 131 19.45 4.02 7.43
N ARG A 132 18.66 3.74 8.47
CA ARG A 132 19.23 3.38 9.78
C ARG A 132 20.00 2.06 9.64
N ALA A 133 21.28 2.17 9.29
CA ALA A 133 22.23 1.09 9.49
C ALA A 133 22.45 0.96 11.00
N VAL A 134 22.03 -0.17 11.58
CA VAL A 134 22.28 -0.50 12.98
C VAL A 134 23.80 -0.61 13.16
N ARG A 135 24.41 0.34 13.86
CA ARG A 135 25.88 0.38 14.03
C ARG A 135 26.34 -0.49 15.20
N ASN A 136 25.44 -0.88 16.10
CA ASN A 136 25.73 -1.72 17.26
C ASN A 136 24.52 -2.62 17.65
N LEU A 137 24.80 -3.72 18.34
CA LEU A 137 23.79 -4.71 18.77
C LEU A 137 22.73 -4.14 19.75
N ASN A 138 23.02 -3.03 20.43
CA ASN A 138 22.10 -2.41 21.40
C ASN A 138 21.00 -1.59 20.72
N GLU A 139 21.31 -0.97 19.57
CA GLU A 139 20.34 -0.28 18.71
C GLU A 139 19.42 -1.27 17.98
N LEU A 140 19.87 -2.51 17.81
CA LEU A 140 19.08 -3.60 17.23
C LEU A 140 17.77 -3.79 17.98
N GLY A 141 17.75 -3.70 19.32
CA GLY A 141 16.54 -3.82 20.14
C GLY A 141 15.44 -2.79 19.82
N THR A 142 15.81 -1.62 19.30
CA THR A 142 14.87 -0.55 18.91
C THR A 142 14.39 -0.67 17.46
N VAL A 143 15.15 -1.38 16.62
CA VAL A 143 14.85 -1.64 15.20
C VAL A 143 14.21 -3.02 15.00
N LEU A 144 14.41 -3.95 15.93
CA LEU A 144 13.86 -5.31 15.90
C LEU A 144 12.32 -5.34 15.91
N PRO A 145 11.58 -4.50 16.63
CA PRO A 145 10.12 -4.51 16.53
C PRO A 145 9.64 -4.22 15.10
N SER A 146 10.42 -3.46 14.32
CA SER A 146 10.17 -3.14 12.92
C SER A 146 10.82 -4.11 11.92
N VAL A 147 11.75 -4.98 12.34
CA VAL A 147 12.46 -5.95 11.49
C VAL A 147 12.08 -7.42 11.77
N GLN A 148 11.48 -7.75 12.91
CA GLN A 148 11.24 -9.14 13.37
C GLN A 148 10.14 -9.93 12.61
N ARG A 149 9.73 -9.54 11.40
CA ARG A 149 8.75 -10.32 10.61
C ARG A 149 9.09 -10.59 9.16
N GLY A 150 10.37 -10.47 8.80
CA GLY A 150 10.89 -10.98 7.54
C GLY A 150 12.17 -11.74 7.81
N THR A 151 12.10 -13.07 7.80
CA THR A 151 13.27 -13.95 7.76
C THR A 151 14.17 -13.53 6.59
N ILE A 152 15.33 -12.94 6.88
CA ILE A 152 16.44 -12.90 5.94
C ILE A 152 17.16 -14.24 6.12
N VAL A 153 16.89 -15.17 5.22
CA VAL A 153 17.74 -16.33 4.99
C VAL A 153 18.93 -15.80 4.19
N LEU A 154 20.14 -15.91 4.76
CA LEU A 154 21.37 -15.97 3.97
C LEU A 154 21.46 -17.35 3.32
#